data_AF-A0A438GQ50-F1
#
_entry.id   AF-A0A438GQ50-F1
#
_cell.length_a   1.000
_cell.length_b   1.000
_cell.length_c   1.000
_cell.angle_alpha   90.00
_cell.angle_beta   90.00
_cell.angle_gamma   90.00
#
_symmetry.space_group_name_H-M   'P 1'
#
loop_
_entity.id
_entity.type
_entity.pdbx_description
1 polymer ?
#
loop_
_entity_poly.entity_id
_entity_poly.type
_entity_poly.pdbx_seq_one_letter_code
_entity_poly.pdbx_strand_id
1 'polypeptide(L)' 'MEECQNMGLTKSIGVSNFSRKKLEELISTAKIPPAVNQVSQFAVSDVTTHCFCHQSSTRTRSHDATTS' A
#
# COMPACT_ATOMS: atom_id res chain seq x y z
N MET A 1 12.81 1.31 5.78
CA MET A 1 11.80 2.22 5.19
C MET A 1 11.24 3.17 6.24
N GLU A 2 10.75 2.67 7.39
CA GLU A 2 10.23 3.53 8.47
C GLU A 2 11.27 4.53 8.99
N GLU A 3 12.51 4.07 9.18
CA GLU A 3 13.63 4.93 9.60
C GLU A 3 13.92 6.06 8.59
N CYS A 4 13.80 5.80 7.29
CA CYS A 4 13.97 6.83 6.26
C CYS A 4 12.90 7.92 6.34
N GLN A 5 11.67 7.57 6.73
CA GLN A 5 10.63 8.57 6.99
C GLN A 5 10.94 9.35 8.26
N ASN A 6 11.38 8.66 9.32
CA ASN A 6 11.73 9.27 10.60
C ASN A 6 12.93 10.23 10.49
N MET A 7 13.88 9.93 9.61
CA MET A 7 15.01 10.80 9.25
C MET A 7 14.62 11.96 8.31
N GLY A 8 13.36 12.03 7.87
CA GLY A 8 12.89 13.08 6.95
C GLY A 8 13.35 12.92 5.51
N LEU A 9 13.93 11.77 5.14
CA LEU A 9 14.41 11.48 3.77
C LEU A 9 13.26 11.18 2.81
N THR A 10 12.11 10.74 3.33
CA THR A 10 10.90 10.53 2.55
C THR A 10 9.65 11.00 3.31
N LYS A 11 8.67 11.55 2.59
CA LYS A 11 7.40 12.00 3.18
C LYS A 11 6.49 10.82 3.55
N SER A 12 6.57 9.73 2.79
CA SER A 12 5.70 8.57 2.93
C SER A 12 6.38 7.30 2.44
N ILE A 13 6.02 6.17 3.03
CA ILE A 13 6.45 4.84 2.59
C ILE A 13 5.25 4.11 1.96
N GLY A 14 5.50 3.22 1.02
CA GLY A 14 4.46 2.46 0.32
C GLY A 14 4.99 1.11 -0.14
N VAL A 15 4.07 0.21 -0.45
CA VAL A 15 4.33 -1.15 -0.93
C VAL A 15 3.64 -1.37 -2.27
N SER A 16 4.03 -2.41 -3.00
CA SER A 16 3.40 -2.76 -4.27
C SER A 16 3.19 -4.27 -4.39
N ASN A 17 2.06 -4.66 -4.97
CA ASN A 17 1.70 -6.05 -5.22
C ASN A 17 1.56 -6.92 -3.94
N PHE A 18 1.15 -6.31 -2.82
CA PHE A 18 0.86 -7.02 -1.57
C PHE A 18 -0.59 -7.51 -1.53
N SER A 19 -0.78 -8.78 -1.11
CA SER A 19 -2.10 -9.36 -0.83
C SER A 19 -2.62 -8.92 0.53
N ARG A 20 -3.94 -9.02 0.76
CA ARG A 20 -4.59 -8.59 2.01
C ARG A 20 -3.94 -9.17 3.27
N LYS A 21 -3.70 -10.48 3.33
CA LYS A 21 -3.07 -11.14 4.49
C LYS A 21 -1.70 -10.56 4.80
N LYS A 22 -0.87 -10.40 3.77
CA LYS A 22 0.47 -9.79 3.92
C LYS A 22 0.39 -8.34 4.36
N LEU A 23 -0.63 -7.60 3.89
CA LEU A 23 -0.86 -6.22 4.28
C LEU A 23 -1.35 -6.12 5.72
N GLU A 24 -2.24 -7.01 6.17
CA GLU A 24 -2.68 -7.13 7.56
C GLU A 24 -1.51 -7.43 8.50
N GLU A 25 -0.66 -8.41 8.15
CA GLU A 25 0.55 -8.72 8.91
C GLU A 25 1.54 -7.55 8.93
N LEU A 26 1.74 -6.88 7.79
CA LEU A 26 2.62 -5.72 7.69
C LEU A 26 2.11 -4.56 8.54
N ILE A 27 0.81 -4.25 8.50
CA ILE A 27 0.22 -3.16 9.29
C ILE A 27 0.22 -3.52 10.79
N SER A 28 0.05 -4.79 11.14
CA SER A 28 0.11 -5.24 12.54
C SER A 28 1.53 -5.16 13.12
N THR A 29 2.57 -5.17 12.29
CA THR A 29 3.98 -5.18 12.72
C THR A 29 4.65 -3.81 12.54
N ALA A 30 4.22 -3.02 11.56
CA ALA A 30 4.79 -1.72 11.26
C ALA A 30 4.29 -0.66 12.27
N LYS A 31 5.21 0.20 12.72
CA LYS A 31 4.87 1.39 13.51
C LYS A 31 4.34 2.51 12.62
N ILE A 32 4.80 2.57 11.38
CA ILE A 32 4.40 3.52 10.36
C ILE A 32 3.66 2.75 9.25
N PRO A 33 2.34 2.92 9.11
CA PRO A 33 1.59 2.22 8.09
C PRO A 33 1.99 2.70 6.68
N PRO A 34 2.08 1.80 5.69
CA PRO A 34 2.37 2.18 4.31
C PRO A 34 1.24 3.03 3.73
N ALA A 35 1.54 4.24 3.29
CA ALA A 35 0.55 5.18 2.77
C ALA A 35 -0.12 4.69 1.48
N VAL A 36 0.57 3.86 0.69
CA VAL A 36 0.06 3.35 -0.59
C VAL A 36 0.40 1.87 -0.77
N ASN A 37 -0.56 1.07 -1.24
CA ASN A 37 -0.33 -0.24 -1.86
C ASN A 37 -0.60 -0.14 -3.37
N GLN A 38 0.44 -0.21 -4.20
CA GLN A 38 0.30 -0.15 -5.66
C GLN A 38 -0.03 -1.53 -6.21
N VAL A 39 -1.15 -1.68 -6.90
CA VAL A 39 -1.59 -2.97 -7.48
C VAL A 39 -1.61 -2.91 -9.00
N SER A 40 -1.21 -4.00 -9.66
CA SER A 40 -1.37 -4.13 -11.11
C SER A 40 -2.85 -4.41 -11.44
N GLN A 41 -3.34 -3.87 -12.55
CA GLN A 41 -4.71 -4.11 -13.05
C GLN A 41 -5.00 -5.59 -13.38
N PHE A 42 -3.98 -6.45 -13.43
CA PHE A 42 -4.18 -7.90 -13.56
C PHE A 42 -4.42 -8.60 -12.21
N ALA A 43 -4.21 -7.91 -11.08
CA ALA A 43 -4.42 -8.41 -9.73
C ALA A 43 -5.63 -7.79 -9.01
N VAL A 44 -6.35 -6.84 -9.65
CA VAL A 44 -7.53 -6.14 -9.07
C VAL A 44 -8.83 -6.94 -9.14
N SER A 45 -8.79 -8.22 -9.51
CA SER A 45 -9.95 -9.12 -9.45
C SER A 45 -10.43 -9.39 -8.02
N ASP A 46 -9.65 -9.00 -7.00
CA ASP A 46 -10.02 -9.16 -5.59
C ASP A 46 -10.66 -7.85 -5.04
N VAL A 47 -11.99 -7.75 -5.16
CA VAL A 47 -12.86 -6.68 -4.61
C VAL A 47 -12.54 -6.35 -3.14
N THR A 48 -11.95 -7.28 -2.41
CA THR A 48 -11.58 -7.17 -1.00
C THR A 48 -10.42 -6.21 -0.70
N THR A 49 -9.51 -5.97 -1.65
CA THR A 49 -8.38 -5.05 -1.44
C THR A 49 -8.84 -3.59 -1.36
N HIS A 50 -9.92 -3.25 -2.05
CA HIS A 50 -10.54 -1.92 -1.99
C HIS A 50 -11.25 -1.63 -0.66
N CYS A 51 -11.86 -2.66 -0.04
CA CYS A 51 -12.58 -2.49 1.23
C CYS A 51 -11.60 -2.31 2.41
N PHE A 52 -10.49 -3.05 2.40
CA PHE A 52 -9.46 -2.96 3.43
C PHE A 52 -8.78 -1.57 3.49
N CYS A 53 -8.59 -0.94 2.32
CA CYS A 53 -8.06 0.40 2.14
C CYS A 53 -8.83 1.49 2.94
N HIS A 54 -10.15 1.35 3.08
CA HIS A 54 -10.97 2.31 3.83
C HIS A 54 -10.76 2.22 5.34
N GLN A 55 -10.35 1.05 5.84
CA GLN A 55 -10.25 0.77 7.27
C GLN A 55 -8.85 1.06 7.83
N SER A 56 -7.82 1.06 6.98
CA SER A 56 -6.41 1.07 7.44
C SER A 56 -5.62 2.34 7.10
N SER A 57 -6.26 3.40 6.58
CA SER A 57 -5.58 4.63 6.10
C SER A 57 -4.55 4.41 4.97
N THR A 58 -4.43 3.20 4.43
CA THR A 58 -3.49 2.84 3.36
C THR A 58 -4.22 2.94 2.02
N ARG A 59 -3.82 3.83 1.10
CA ARG A 59 -4.48 4.00 -0.21
C ARG A 59 -4.09 2.91 -1.20
N THR A 60 -5.04 2.32 -1.91
CA THR A 60 -4.73 1.50 -3.08
C THR A 60 -4.60 2.39 -4.31
N ARG A 61 -3.56 2.16 -5.12
CA ARG A 61 -3.40 2.85 -6.40
C ARG A 61 -3.14 1.82 -7.49
N SER A 62 -4.01 1.73 -8.49
CA SER A 62 -3.72 0.97 -9.69
C SER A 62 -2.57 1.64 -10.46
N HIS A 63 -1.65 0.84 -10.99
CA HIS A 63 -0.75 1.34 -12.03
C HIS A 63 -1.58 1.59 -13.29
N ASP A 64 -1.90 2.85 -13.56
CA ASP A 64 -2.43 3.27 -14.85
C ASP A 64 -1.24 3.29 -15.82
N ALA A 65 -1.15 2.27 -16.69
CA ALA A 65 -0.25 2.31 -17.84
C ALA A 65 -0.88 3.24 -18.89
N THR A 66 -0.95 4.54 -18.60
CA THR A 66 -1.34 5.54 -19.59
C THR A 66 -0.59 6.83 -19.30
N THR A 67 0.61 6.92 -19.86
CA THR A 67 1.12 8.20 -20.34
C THR A 67 1.63 7.93 -21.75
N SER A 68 1.13 8.75 -22.67
CA SER A 68 1.13 8.61 -24.12
C SER A 68 2.51 8.53 -24.76
#